data_AF-H1YZW0-F1
#
_entry.id   AF-H1YZW0-F1
#
_cell.length_a   1.000
_cell.length_b   1.000
_cell.length_c   1.000
_cell.angle_alpha   90.00
_cell.angle_beta   90.00
_cell.angle_gamma   90.00
#
_symmetry.space_group_name_H-M   'P 1'
#
loop_
_entity.id
_entity.type
_entity.pdbx_description
1 polymer ?
#
loop_
_entity_poly.entity_id
_entity_poly.type
_entity_poly.pdbx_seq_one_letter_code
_entity_poly.pdbx_strand_id
1 'polypeptide(L)' 'MASKSISISDEAYERLNALKQNGESFTDVIIRVTPKKRKLSEILKDLEPIDEKAAEEMKKAIEESSD' A
#
# COMPACT_ATOMS: atom_id res chain seq x y z
N MET A 1 20.75 10.42 12.46
CA MET A 1 19.38 9.89 12.29
C MET A 1 18.96 9.29 13.63
N ALA A 2 17.75 9.55 14.09
CA ALA A 2 17.22 8.89 15.28
C ALA A 2 16.75 7.49 14.87
N SER A 3 17.30 6.45 15.49
CA SER A 3 16.80 5.08 15.33
C SER A 3 15.93 4.69 16.53
N LYS A 4 14.97 3.82 16.30
CA LYS A 4 14.23 3.12 17.35
C LYS A 4 14.38 1.63 17.10
N SER A 5 14.65 0.88 18.16
CA SER A 5 14.64 -0.58 18.09
C SER A 5 13.24 -1.09 18.43
N ILE A 6 12.76 -2.05 17.65
CA ILE A 6 11.51 -2.77 17.91
C ILE A 6 11.82 -4.26 17.94
N SER A 7 11.15 -4.98 18.83
CA SER A 7 11.17 -6.45 18.82
C SER A 7 10.02 -6.95 17.95
N ILE A 8 10.31 -7.91 17.08
CA ILE A 8 9.33 -8.57 16.22
C ILE A 8 9.50 -10.09 16.35
N SER A 9 8.49 -10.85 15.94
CA SER A 9 8.65 -12.30 15.87
C SER A 9 9.65 -12.70 14.79
N ASP A 10 10.28 -13.86 14.94
CA ASP A 10 11.18 -14.42 13.94
C ASP A 10 10.47 -14.58 12.59
N GLU A 11 9.19 -14.99 12.60
CA GLU A 11 8.37 -15.08 11.38
C GLU A 11 8.24 -13.72 10.67
N ALA A 12 8.00 -12.65 11.41
CA ALA A 12 7.90 -11.31 10.83
C ALA A 12 9.25 -10.85 10.25
N TYR A 13 10.35 -11.16 10.94
CA TYR A 13 11.70 -10.88 10.44
C TYR A 13 11.97 -11.59 9.12
N GLU A 14 11.70 -12.90 9.03
CA GLU A 14 11.93 -13.69 7.81
C GLU A 14 11.09 -13.19 6.64
N ARG A 15 9.83 -12.85 6.88
CA ARG A 15 8.95 -12.28 5.86
C ARG A 15 9.47 -10.94 5.33
N LEU A 16 9.95 -10.05 6.22
CA LEU A 16 10.56 -8.79 5.80
C LEU A 16 11.89 -8.99 5.06
N ASN A 17 12.70 -9.95 5.50
CA ASN A 17 13.97 -10.29 4.87
C ASN A 17 13.79 -10.82 3.45
N ALA A 18 12.77 -11.68 3.23
CA ALA A 18 12.43 -12.21 1.92
C ALA A 18 11.96 -11.13 0.92
N LEU A 19 11.43 -10.00 1.42
CA LEU A 19 10.97 -8.88 0.59
C LEU A 19 12.10 -7.91 0.22
N LYS A 20 13.29 -8.08 0.78
CA LYS A 20 14.41 -7.17 0.62
C LYS A 20 15.00 -7.26 -0.79
N GLN A 21 15.11 -6.11 -1.46
CA GLN A 21 15.74 -6.00 -2.76
C GLN A 21 17.25 -5.77 -2.65
N ASN A 22 18.00 -5.99 -3.75
CA ASN A 22 19.45 -5.80 -3.76
C ASN A 22 19.83 -4.36 -3.39
N GLY A 23 20.60 -4.22 -2.32
CA GLY A 23 21.07 -2.92 -1.81
C GLY A 23 20.05 -2.17 -0.93
N GLU A 24 18.86 -2.72 -0.70
CA GLU A 24 17.83 -2.11 0.16
C GLU A 24 18.17 -2.30 1.65
N SER A 25 17.87 -1.32 2.52
CA SER A 25 17.97 -1.51 3.97
C SER A 25 16.66 -2.06 4.55
N PHE A 26 16.69 -2.61 5.78
CA PHE A 26 15.46 -3.04 6.46
C PHE A 26 14.47 -1.88 6.68
N THR A 27 14.99 -0.67 6.92
CA THR A 27 14.16 0.52 7.07
C THR A 27 13.43 0.85 5.77
N ASP A 28 14.07 0.69 4.62
CA ASP A 28 13.46 0.94 3.32
C ASP A 28 12.34 -0.07 3.02
N VAL A 29 12.57 -1.36 3.31
CA VAL A 29 11.54 -2.41 3.17
C VAL A 29 10.29 -2.03 3.98
N ILE A 30 10.48 -1.66 5.26
CA ILE A 30 9.36 -1.29 6.15
C ILE A 30 8.61 -0.10 5.54
N ILE A 31 9.29 0.98 5.14
CA ILE A 31 8.64 2.16 4.56
C ILE A 31 7.86 1.81 3.29
N ARG A 32 8.44 0.97 2.42
CA ARG A 32 7.83 0.55 1.15
C ARG A 32 6.58 -0.30 1.37
N VAL A 33 6.61 -1.24 2.32
CA VAL A 33 5.49 -2.18 2.57
C VAL A 33 4.45 -1.63 3.53
N THR A 34 4.79 -0.62 4.32
CA THR A 34 3.85 0.13 5.18
C THR A 34 3.71 1.56 4.66
N PRO A 35 3.14 1.75 3.45
CA PRO A 35 2.96 3.09 2.92
C PRO A 35 2.06 3.88 3.87
N LYS A 36 2.34 5.19 3.94
CA LYS A 36 1.51 6.12 4.71
C LYS A 36 0.07 5.94 4.24
N LYS A 37 -0.87 5.69 5.17
CA LYS A 37 -2.30 5.63 4.83
C LYS A 37 -2.67 6.95 4.14
N ARG A 38 -2.91 6.89 2.84
CA ARG A 38 -3.43 8.00 2.04
C ARG A 38 -4.94 7.98 2.13
N LYS A 39 -5.56 9.16 2.14
CA LYS A 39 -7.01 9.22 1.94
C LYS A 39 -7.32 8.83 0.50
N LEU A 40 -8.43 8.12 0.27
CA LEU A 40 -8.85 7.75 -1.09
C LEU A 40 -8.97 8.98 -2.00
N SER A 41 -9.43 10.10 -1.45
CA SER A 41 -9.50 11.40 -2.14
C SER A 41 -8.13 11.95 -2.56
N GLU A 42 -7.05 11.59 -1.87
CA GLU A 42 -5.69 11.95 -2.29
C GLU A 42 -5.21 11.03 -3.41
N ILE A 43 -5.59 9.75 -3.38
CA ILE A 43 -5.27 8.78 -4.45
C ILE A 43 -5.94 9.18 -5.76
N LEU A 44 -7.23 9.54 -5.69
CA LEU A 44 -8.01 9.93 -6.87
C LEU A 44 -7.51 11.20 -7.57
N LYS A 45 -6.73 12.05 -6.90
CA LYS A 45 -6.13 13.26 -7.52
C LYS A 45 -4.95 12.96 -8.44
N ASP A 46 -4.26 11.83 -8.21
CA ASP A 46 -3.08 11.44 -9.00
C ASP A 46 -3.47 10.55 -10.18
N LEU A 47 -4.74 10.11 -10.27
CA LEU A 47 -5.24 9.28 -11.36
C LEU A 47 -5.77 10.15 -12.49
N GLU A 48 -5.55 9.72 -13.73
CA GLU A 48 -6.18 10.35 -14.88
C GLU A 48 -7.71 10.14 -14.83
N PRO A 49 -8.50 11.11 -15.33
CA PRO A 49 -9.93 10.94 -15.46
C PRO A 49 -10.23 9.67 -16.27
N ILE A 50 -11.02 8.78 -15.69
CA ILE A 50 -11.54 7.61 -16.41
C ILE A 50 -12.67 8.05 -17.33
N ASP A 51 -12.86 7.34 -18.44
CA ASP A 51 -14.00 7.59 -19.30
C ASP A 51 -15.32 7.21 -18.61
N GLU A 52 -16.42 7.73 -19.16
CA GLU A 52 -17.75 7.60 -18.57
C GLU A 52 -18.19 6.13 -18.48
N LYS A 53 -17.74 5.29 -19.42
CA LYS A 53 -18.03 3.86 -19.42
C LYS A 53 -17.36 3.14 -18.25
N ALA A 54 -16.07 3.41 -18.01
CA ALA A 54 -15.33 2.87 -16.88
C ALA A 54 -15.90 3.35 -15.54
N ALA A 55 -16.39 4.59 -15.46
CA ALA A 55 -17.04 5.12 -14.27
C ALA A 55 -18.35 4.37 -13.95
N GLU A 56 -19.15 4.06 -14.98
CA GLU A 56 -20.43 3.38 -14.85
C GLU A 56 -20.26 1.91 -14.44
N GLU A 57 -19.23 1.23 -14.96
CA GLU A 57 -18.86 -0.13 -14.55
C GLU A 57 -18.42 -0.17 -13.07
N MET A 58 -17.61 0.79 -12.60
CA MET A 58 -17.24 0.88 -11.18
C MET A 58 -18.45 1.12 -10.27
N LYS A 59 -19.35 2.01 -10.67
CA LYS A 59 -20.56 2.31 -9.89
C LYS A 59 -21.41 1.06 -9.69
N LYS A 60 -21.62 0.30 -10.76
CA LYS A 60 -22.37 -0.96 -10.72
C LYS A 60 -21.73 -1.99 -9.78
N ALA A 61 -20.41 -2.15 -9.84
CA ALA A 61 -19.70 -3.08 -8.97
C ALA A 61 -19.79 -2.70 -7.47
N ILE A 62 -19.81 -1.40 -7.15
CA ILE A 62 -19.99 -0.92 -5.76
C ILE A 62 -21.41 -1.21 -5.26
N GLU A 63 -22.42 -0.95 -6.09
CA GLU A 63 -23.83 -1.23 -5.76
C GLU A 63 -24.07 -2.73 -5.53
N GLU A 64 -23.53 -3.61 -6.39
CA GLU A 64 -23.65 -5.07 -6.27
C GLU A 64 -22.89 -5.64 -5.05
N SER A 65 -21.86 -4.96 -4.57
CA SER A 65 -21.10 -5.39 -3.37
C SER A 65 -21.71 -4.95 -2.04
N SER A 66 -22.77 -4.14 -2.08
CA SER A 66 -23.43 -3.59 -0.90
C SER A 66 -24.71 -4.33 -0.50
N ASP A 67 -25.11 -5.36 -1.28
CA ASP A 67 -26.17 -6.35 -0.97
C ASP A 67 -25.56 -7.62 -0.33
#